data_AF-A0AAV0THM8-F1
#
_entry.id   AF-A0AAV0THM8-F1
#
_cell.length_a   1.000
_cell.length_b   1.000
_cell.length_c   1.000
_cell.angle_alpha   90.00
_cell.angle_beta   90.00
_cell.angle_gamma   90.00
#
_symmetry.space_group_name_H-M   'P 1'
#
loop_
_entity.id
_entity.type
_entity.pdbx_description
1 polymer ?
#
loop_
_entity_poly.entity_id
_entity_poly.type
_entity_poly.pdbx_seq_one_letter_code
_entity_poly.pdbx_strand_id
1 'polypeptide(L)'
;MDFCQLLREERQRAREAAQPKSPIIVETEKPTKDEVSSLWQDASLEVWTKRLKIDIEKFVKGSIPSVYYIPDWITKDEEDAILERVYAVSNKNDKWVNLKHRRLQMWGGEVKTPFNPEPLPQWLMQISHTLVDMGVFTEEMKPNHALINEYGVGNSIMPHQDGPAYFPLVAIISTGAECRVTFERHREADTLTELQPAIQNNDVRHFDFQLKRRSLLLFTGEAYTRYLHSIDNVEVGTRISLTIRHVISTSLD
;
A
#
# COMPACT_ATOMS: atom_id res chain seq x y z
N MET A 1 55.46 -18.61 -14.83
CA MET A 1 54.97 -18.15 -13.52
C MET A 1 53.45 -18.22 -13.57
N ASP A 2 52.83 -19.03 -12.71
CA ASP A 2 51.39 -19.22 -12.67
C ASP A 2 50.74 -18.15 -11.77
N PHE A 3 50.16 -17.14 -12.40
CA PHE A 3 49.51 -16.01 -11.73
C PHE A 3 48.33 -16.44 -10.84
N CYS A 4 47.67 -17.55 -11.18
CA CYS A 4 46.55 -18.07 -10.39
C CYS A 4 47.02 -18.65 -9.06
N GLN A 5 48.20 -19.28 -9.02
CA GLN A 5 48.79 -19.78 -7.79
C GLN A 5 49.23 -18.63 -6.88
N LEU A 6 49.84 -17.60 -7.46
CA LEU A 6 50.32 -16.41 -6.73
C LEU A 6 49.16 -15.64 -6.06
N LEU A 7 48.02 -15.51 -6.74
CA LEU A 7 46.81 -14.90 -6.19
C LEU A 7 46.15 -15.76 -5.09
N ARG A 8 46.28 -17.09 -5.14
CA ARG A 8 45.80 -17.98 -4.07
C ARG A 8 46.67 -17.82 -2.81
N GLU A 9 47.98 -17.74 -2.98
CA GLU A 9 48.93 -17.55 -1.89
C GLU A 9 48.81 -16.17 -1.22
N GLU A 10 48.54 -15.11 -1.99
CA GLU A 10 48.23 -13.79 -1.42
C GLU A 10 46.90 -13.78 -0.64
N ARG A 11 45.85 -14.41 -1.18
CA ARG A 11 44.55 -14.53 -0.48
C ARG A 11 44.65 -15.33 0.81
N GLN A 12 45.50 -16.35 0.84
CA GLN A 12 45.78 -17.14 2.05
C GLN A 12 46.48 -16.27 3.10
N ARG A 13 47.54 -15.55 2.72
CA ARG A 13 48.26 -14.63 3.62
C ARG A 13 47.37 -13.50 4.16
N ALA A 14 46.50 -12.94 3.33
CA ALA A 14 45.55 -11.92 3.75
C ALA A 14 44.52 -12.46 4.77
N ARG A 15 44.12 -13.74 4.66
CA ARG A 15 43.22 -14.40 5.61
C ARG A 15 43.89 -14.70 6.95
N GLU A 16 45.16 -15.09 6.93
CA GLU A 16 45.94 -15.36 8.14
C GLU A 16 46.29 -14.05 8.88
N ALA A 17 46.58 -12.96 8.15
CA ALA A 17 46.81 -11.64 8.72
C ALA A 17 45.52 -10.97 9.26
N ALA A 18 44.34 -11.41 8.80
CA ALA A 18 43.04 -10.88 9.22
C ALA A 18 42.42 -11.62 10.42
N GLN A 19 43.12 -12.58 11.04
CA GLN A 19 42.64 -13.19 12.28
C GLN A 19 42.77 -12.19 13.45
N PRO A 20 41.67 -11.77 14.10
CA PRO A 20 41.72 -10.84 15.22
C PRO A 20 42.28 -11.54 16.47
N LYS A 21 43.19 -10.87 17.18
CA LYS A 21 43.50 -11.20 18.58
C LYS A 21 42.22 -11.03 19.41
N SER A 22 41.95 -12.02 20.26
CA SER A 22 40.73 -12.16 21.07
C SER A 22 40.35 -10.85 21.78
N PRO A 23 39.16 -10.28 21.54
CA PRO A 23 38.61 -9.25 22.39
C PRO A 23 37.90 -9.87 23.59
N ILE A 24 38.04 -9.22 24.74
CA ILE A 24 37.24 -9.46 25.95
C ILE A 24 35.76 -9.27 25.56
N ILE A 25 34.97 -10.33 25.71
CA ILE A 25 33.54 -10.32 25.39
C ILE A 25 32.81 -9.66 26.57
N VAL A 26 32.28 -8.46 26.34
CA VAL A 26 31.08 -7.99 27.05
C VAL A 26 29.92 -8.43 26.17
N GLU A 27 29.15 -9.41 26.60
CA GLU A 27 27.95 -9.88 25.90
C GLU A 27 26.89 -8.79 25.96
N THR A 28 26.76 -8.01 24.88
CA THR A 28 25.49 -7.38 24.54
C THR A 28 24.74 -8.33 23.63
N GLU A 29 23.71 -8.96 24.17
CA GLU A 29 22.83 -9.86 23.42
C GLU A 29 22.27 -9.12 22.19
N LYS A 30 22.52 -9.67 21.00
CA LYS A 30 21.86 -9.20 19.78
C LYS A 30 20.42 -9.71 19.82
N PRO A 31 19.43 -8.83 19.60
CA PRO A 31 18.03 -9.24 19.62
C PRO A 31 17.76 -10.32 18.58
N THR A 32 16.94 -11.29 18.96
CA THR A 32 16.46 -12.40 18.14
C THR A 32 15.59 -11.90 16.98
N LYS A 33 15.40 -12.71 15.94
CA LYS A 33 14.58 -12.34 14.76
C LYS A 33 13.14 -12.01 15.11
N ASP A 34 12.59 -12.65 16.15
CA ASP A 34 11.21 -12.43 16.60
C ASP A 34 11.11 -11.10 17.37
N GLU A 35 12.13 -10.72 18.15
CA GLU A 35 12.22 -9.40 18.78
C GLU A 35 12.37 -8.28 17.74
N VAL A 36 13.16 -8.49 16.69
CA VAL A 36 13.28 -7.52 15.58
C VAL A 36 11.97 -7.39 14.79
N SER A 37 11.26 -8.50 14.60
CA SER A 37 9.94 -8.51 13.94
C SER A 37 8.86 -7.78 14.77
N SER A 38 8.91 -7.85 16.10
CA SER A 38 7.98 -7.10 16.96
C SER A 38 8.32 -5.60 17.00
N LEU A 39 9.62 -5.26 17.07
CA LEU A 39 10.10 -3.88 17.12
C LEU A 39 9.59 -3.00 15.97
N TRP A 40 9.47 -3.55 14.76
CA TRP A 40 9.01 -2.78 13.60
C TRP A 40 7.50 -2.64 13.51
N GLN A 41 6.74 -3.58 14.08
CA GLN A 41 5.28 -3.52 14.12
C GLN A 41 4.80 -2.49 15.14
N ASP A 42 5.53 -2.34 16.24
CA ASP A 42 5.15 -1.44 17.34
C ASP A 42 5.67 0.00 17.18
N ALA A 43 6.62 0.25 16.27
CA ALA A 43 7.18 1.58 16.07
C ALA A 43 6.43 2.39 14.97
N SER A 44 6.20 3.67 15.25
CA SER A 44 5.69 4.66 14.31
C SER A 44 6.71 5.02 13.23
N LEU A 45 6.27 5.70 12.17
CA LEU A 45 7.19 6.35 11.22
C LEU A 45 7.92 7.48 11.94
N GLU A 46 9.27 7.46 11.90
CA GLU A 46 10.10 8.50 12.51
C GLU A 46 9.94 9.85 11.80
N VAL A 47 9.77 9.80 10.48
CA VAL A 47 9.49 10.96 9.64
C VAL A 47 8.04 10.88 9.19
N TRP A 48 7.17 11.68 9.82
CA TRP A 48 5.78 11.80 9.44
C TRP A 48 5.20 13.15 9.83
N THR A 49 4.77 13.91 8.84
CA THR A 49 4.24 15.27 9.03
C THR A 49 2.77 15.22 9.39
N LYS A 50 2.36 16.03 10.36
CA LYS A 50 0.94 16.23 10.64
C LYS A 50 0.27 16.91 9.45
N ARG A 51 -0.83 16.35 8.95
CA ARG A 51 -1.66 16.96 7.92
C ARG A 51 -2.85 17.69 8.53
N LEU A 52 -3.30 18.75 7.87
CA LEU A 52 -4.48 19.50 8.25
C LEU A 52 -5.72 18.96 7.54
N LYS A 53 -6.89 19.29 8.07
CA LYS A 53 -8.16 19.03 7.39
C LYS A 53 -8.14 19.61 5.97
N ILE A 54 -8.57 18.82 5.01
CA ILE A 54 -8.68 19.23 3.61
C ILE A 54 -10.14 19.23 3.15
N ASP A 55 -10.37 19.96 2.07
CA ASP A 55 -11.58 19.85 1.27
C ASP A 55 -11.24 18.98 0.05
N ILE A 56 -11.67 17.72 0.07
CA ILE A 56 -11.34 16.75 -0.99
C ILE A 56 -11.93 17.15 -2.35
N GLU A 57 -13.00 17.94 -2.38
CA GLU A 57 -13.64 18.40 -3.62
C GLU A 57 -12.72 19.27 -4.48
N LYS A 58 -11.69 19.88 -3.88
CA LYS A 58 -10.64 20.61 -4.62
C LYS A 58 -9.71 19.71 -5.43
N PHE A 59 -9.79 18.40 -5.21
CA PHE A 59 -8.91 17.39 -5.81
C PHE A 59 -9.67 16.43 -6.73
N VAL A 60 -10.89 16.77 -7.15
CA VAL A 60 -11.65 15.98 -8.13
C VAL A 60 -10.79 15.69 -9.36
N LYS A 61 -10.72 14.42 -9.73
CA LYS A 61 -9.88 13.93 -10.81
C LYS A 61 -10.73 13.32 -11.92
N GLY A 62 -10.77 14.02 -13.04
CA GLY A 62 -11.49 13.57 -14.22
C GLY A 62 -12.99 13.81 -14.14
N SER A 63 -13.72 13.08 -14.97
CA SER A 63 -15.15 13.25 -15.17
C SER A 63 -15.99 12.17 -14.48
N ILE A 64 -15.36 11.14 -13.90
CA ILE A 64 -16.05 10.17 -13.04
C ILE A 64 -16.31 10.82 -11.67
N PRO A 65 -17.56 10.82 -11.17
CA PRO A 65 -17.87 11.34 -9.84
C PRO A 65 -17.10 10.61 -8.74
N SER A 66 -16.74 11.35 -7.69
CA SER A 66 -16.15 10.78 -6.47
C SER A 66 -14.79 10.08 -6.64
N VAL A 67 -13.98 10.50 -7.62
CA VAL A 67 -12.55 10.19 -7.73
C VAL A 67 -11.75 11.45 -7.41
N TYR A 68 -10.81 11.35 -6.46
CA TYR A 68 -9.99 12.47 -6.02
C TYR A 68 -8.51 12.09 -6.02
N TYR A 69 -7.66 13.00 -6.49
CA TYR A 69 -6.23 12.75 -6.64
C TYR A 69 -5.39 13.91 -6.09
N ILE A 70 -4.57 13.59 -5.10
CA ILE A 70 -3.67 14.54 -4.44
C ILE A 70 -2.23 14.16 -4.81
N PRO A 71 -1.57 14.90 -5.71
CA PRO A 71 -0.16 14.66 -6.03
C PRO A 71 0.74 15.07 -4.85
N ASP A 72 1.92 14.45 -4.74
CA ASP A 72 2.95 14.80 -3.75
C ASP A 72 2.40 14.91 -2.31
N TRP A 73 1.47 14.03 -1.95
CA TRP A 73 0.82 13.99 -0.64
C TRP A 73 1.77 13.55 0.49
N ILE A 74 2.76 12.73 0.17
CA ILE A 74 3.89 12.43 1.06
C ILE A 74 5.18 13.04 0.51
N THR A 75 6.10 13.37 1.41
CA THR A 75 7.46 13.80 1.03
C THR A 75 8.29 12.59 0.59
N LYS A 76 9.47 12.86 0.03
CA LYS A 76 10.44 11.80 -0.28
C LYS A 76 10.88 11.03 0.98
N ASP A 77 11.11 11.73 2.09
CA ASP A 77 11.59 11.09 3.33
C ASP A 77 10.50 10.24 3.98
N GLU A 78 9.24 10.67 3.90
CA GLU A 78 8.09 9.86 4.33
C GLU A 78 7.90 8.62 3.44
N GLU A 79 8.14 8.75 2.13
CA GLU A 79 8.13 7.62 1.21
C GLU A 79 9.22 6.61 1.55
N ASP A 80 10.44 7.08 1.82
CA ASP A 80 11.57 6.25 2.22
C ASP A 80 11.26 5.52 3.56
N ALA A 81 10.67 6.23 4.53
CA ALA A 81 10.25 5.64 5.81
C ALA A 81 9.15 4.59 5.66
N ILE A 82 8.16 4.81 4.77
CA ILE A 82 7.14 3.79 4.45
C ILE A 82 7.79 2.56 3.83
N LEU A 83 8.67 2.75 2.83
CA LEU A 83 9.31 1.64 2.13
C LEU A 83 10.20 0.82 3.06
N GLU A 84 10.88 1.46 4.01
CA GLU A 84 11.62 0.78 5.08
C GLU A 84 10.70 -0.17 5.85
N ARG A 85 9.52 0.28 6.29
CA ARG A 85 8.54 -0.56 7.02
C ARG A 85 7.98 -1.69 6.17
N VAL A 86 7.68 -1.43 4.89
CA VAL A 86 7.18 -2.45 3.97
C VAL A 86 8.21 -3.56 3.79
N TYR A 87 9.48 -3.22 3.61
CA TYR A 87 10.56 -4.18 3.34
C TYR A 87 11.19 -4.80 4.59
N ALA A 88 10.94 -4.23 5.77
CA ALA A 88 11.26 -4.86 7.05
C ALA A 88 10.50 -6.19 7.21
N VAL A 89 9.32 -6.33 6.61
CA VAL A 89 8.57 -7.59 6.56
C VAL A 89 9.34 -8.62 5.72
N SER A 90 10.01 -9.53 6.42
CA SER A 90 10.86 -10.57 5.82
C SER A 90 10.13 -11.41 4.76
N ASN A 91 10.78 -11.66 3.62
CA ASN A 91 10.27 -12.56 2.57
C ASN A 91 10.09 -14.03 3.04
N LYS A 92 10.54 -14.38 4.24
CA LYS A 92 10.41 -15.71 4.84
C LYS A 92 9.24 -15.82 5.81
N ASN A 93 8.45 -14.77 6.00
CA ASN A 93 7.24 -14.83 6.80
C ASN A 93 6.01 -15.07 5.91
N ASP A 94 4.93 -15.54 6.53
CA ASP A 94 3.67 -15.86 5.84
C ASP A 94 2.83 -14.62 5.51
N LYS A 95 3.34 -13.40 5.75
CA LYS A 95 2.59 -12.16 5.48
C LYS A 95 2.61 -11.77 4.01
N TRP A 96 3.66 -12.11 3.28
CA TRP A 96 3.70 -11.91 1.82
C TRP A 96 3.01 -13.08 1.10
N VAL A 97 1.86 -12.79 0.51
CA VAL A 97 1.13 -13.72 -0.34
C VAL A 97 1.46 -13.44 -1.80
N ASN A 98 2.03 -14.41 -2.50
CA ASN A 98 2.30 -14.31 -3.94
C ASN A 98 1.02 -14.62 -4.74
N LEU A 99 0.64 -13.69 -5.62
CA LEU A 99 -0.43 -13.83 -6.59
C LEU A 99 0.18 -13.91 -8.00
N LYS A 100 -0.65 -14.16 -9.00
CA LYS A 100 -0.18 -14.39 -10.39
C LYS A 100 0.70 -13.26 -10.95
N HIS A 101 0.36 -12.01 -10.64
CA HIS A 101 0.99 -10.80 -11.22
C HIS A 101 1.34 -9.75 -10.17
N ARG A 102 1.45 -10.13 -8.90
CA ARG A 102 1.85 -9.24 -7.80
C ARG A 102 2.04 -10.07 -6.53
N ARG A 103 2.57 -9.45 -5.49
CA ARG A 103 2.47 -9.98 -4.13
C ARG A 103 1.80 -8.97 -3.21
N LEU A 104 1.23 -9.47 -2.12
CA LEU A 104 0.37 -8.71 -1.22
C LEU A 104 0.73 -8.99 0.24
N GLN A 105 0.76 -7.94 1.07
CA GLN A 105 0.60 -8.07 2.54
C GLN A 105 -0.82 -7.69 2.95
N MET A 106 -1.36 -8.38 3.95
CA MET A 106 -2.66 -8.09 4.56
C MET A 106 -2.49 -7.75 6.04
N TRP A 107 -3.03 -6.60 6.43
CA TRP A 107 -2.99 -6.07 7.80
C TRP A 107 -4.39 -5.71 8.27
N GLY A 108 -4.68 -5.96 9.55
CA GLY A 108 -6.01 -5.73 10.13
C GLY A 108 -6.89 -6.98 10.24
N GLY A 109 -6.34 -8.15 9.92
CA GLY A 109 -7.06 -9.43 9.92
C GLY A 109 -7.59 -9.83 8.55
N GLU A 110 -8.06 -11.06 8.43
CA GLU A 110 -8.61 -11.60 7.19
C GLU A 110 -10.06 -11.13 6.98
N VAL A 111 -10.37 -10.58 5.81
CA VAL A 111 -11.72 -10.08 5.49
C VAL A 111 -12.64 -11.23 5.07
N LYS A 112 -13.15 -11.94 6.08
CA LYS A 112 -14.18 -12.99 5.99
C LYS A 112 -15.40 -12.59 6.80
N THR A 113 -16.48 -13.37 6.69
CA THR A 113 -17.69 -13.22 7.53
C THR A 113 -17.73 -14.38 8.54
N PRO A 114 -17.71 -14.13 9.86
CA PRO A 114 -17.56 -12.82 10.51
C PRO A 114 -16.14 -12.25 10.38
N PHE A 115 -16.04 -10.92 10.33
CA PHE A 115 -14.74 -10.23 10.31
C PHE A 115 -14.21 -10.12 11.74
N ASN A 116 -13.02 -10.65 11.97
CA ASN A 116 -12.33 -10.57 13.26
C ASN A 116 -11.14 -9.60 13.11
N PRO A 117 -11.29 -8.32 13.50
CA PRO A 117 -10.24 -7.34 13.31
C PRO A 117 -9.01 -7.67 14.16
N GLU A 118 -7.84 -7.61 13.52
CA GLU A 118 -6.55 -7.61 14.22
C GLU A 118 -6.01 -6.17 14.32
N PRO A 119 -5.18 -5.85 15.32
CA PRO A 119 -4.51 -4.55 15.37
C PRO A 119 -3.68 -4.28 14.12
N LEU A 120 -3.76 -3.06 13.60
CA LEU A 120 -2.81 -2.59 12.59
C LEU A 120 -1.45 -2.30 13.27
N PRO A 121 -0.32 -2.51 12.56
CA PRO A 121 0.98 -1.99 12.98
C PRO A 121 0.91 -0.48 13.27
N GLN A 122 1.72 -0.01 14.23
CA GLN A 122 1.68 1.37 14.71
C GLN A 122 1.84 2.40 13.59
N TRP A 123 2.72 2.13 12.63
CA TRP A 123 2.93 3.01 11.48
C TRP A 123 1.72 3.09 10.52
N LEU A 124 0.95 2.00 10.38
CA LEU A 124 -0.31 2.01 9.63
C LEU A 124 -1.42 2.71 10.41
N MET A 125 -1.48 2.51 11.74
CA MET A 125 -2.41 3.26 12.60
C MET A 125 -2.17 4.76 12.52
N GLN A 126 -0.90 5.19 12.52
CA GLN A 126 -0.52 6.59 12.35
C GLN A 126 -1.03 7.19 11.03
N ILE A 127 -0.96 6.42 9.94
CA ILE A 127 -1.54 6.82 8.63
C ILE A 127 -3.06 6.87 8.72
N SER A 128 -3.71 5.87 9.33
CA SER A 128 -5.18 5.86 9.53
C SER A 128 -5.66 7.09 10.31
N HIS A 129 -5.00 7.45 11.42
CA HIS A 129 -5.30 8.68 12.17
C HIS A 129 -5.11 9.93 11.33
N THR A 130 -4.07 9.97 10.50
CA THR A 130 -3.82 11.10 9.60
C THR A 130 -4.97 11.27 8.60
N LEU A 131 -5.52 10.19 8.06
CA LEU A 131 -6.67 10.25 7.16
C LEU A 131 -7.96 10.72 7.88
N VAL A 132 -8.10 10.43 9.18
CA VAL A 132 -9.19 10.98 10.01
C VAL A 132 -8.99 12.46 10.30
N ASP A 133 -7.79 12.88 10.71
CA ASP A 133 -7.44 14.28 10.97
C ASP A 133 -7.66 15.16 9.73
N MET A 134 -7.41 14.59 8.54
CA MET A 134 -7.65 15.25 7.26
C MET A 134 -9.14 15.39 6.92
N GLY A 135 -10.03 14.70 7.63
CA GLY A 135 -11.47 14.63 7.36
C GLY A 135 -11.84 13.70 6.20
N VAL A 136 -10.93 12.80 5.79
CA VAL A 136 -11.21 11.81 4.73
C VAL A 136 -12.08 10.68 5.29
N PHE A 137 -11.72 10.16 6.47
CA PHE A 137 -12.55 9.22 7.22
C PHE A 137 -13.08 9.89 8.50
N THR A 138 -14.18 9.38 9.03
CA THR A 138 -14.64 9.75 10.39
C THR A 138 -13.93 8.89 11.44
N GLU A 139 -14.07 9.23 12.72
CA GLU A 139 -13.50 8.41 13.80
C GLU A 139 -14.19 7.04 13.88
N GLU A 140 -15.50 6.99 13.62
CA GLU A 140 -16.29 5.75 13.60
C GLU A 140 -15.87 4.85 12.43
N MET A 141 -15.61 5.44 11.26
CA MET A 141 -15.19 4.73 10.04
C MET A 141 -13.66 4.77 9.86
N LYS A 142 -12.90 4.94 10.94
CA LYS A 142 -11.43 5.00 10.88
C LYS A 142 -10.87 3.72 10.26
N PRO A 143 -9.92 3.79 9.31
CA PRO A 143 -9.42 2.59 8.65
C PRO A 143 -8.83 1.57 9.63
N ASN A 144 -9.30 0.33 9.53
CA ASN A 144 -8.91 -0.80 10.37
C ASN A 144 -8.23 -1.91 9.55
N HIS A 145 -8.07 -1.73 8.24
CA HIS A 145 -7.52 -2.74 7.35
C HIS A 145 -6.67 -2.11 6.24
N ALA A 146 -5.54 -2.74 5.92
CA ALA A 146 -4.63 -2.29 4.87
C ALA A 146 -4.11 -3.45 4.02
N LEU A 147 -4.10 -3.23 2.70
CA LEU A 147 -3.45 -4.11 1.74
C LEU A 147 -2.23 -3.42 1.13
N ILE A 148 -1.06 -4.06 1.21
CA ILE A 148 0.17 -3.54 0.64
C ILE A 148 0.54 -4.39 -0.56
N ASN A 149 0.34 -3.86 -1.76
CA ASN A 149 0.60 -4.58 -3.01
C ASN A 149 1.93 -4.13 -3.61
N GLU A 150 2.76 -5.09 -4.02
CA GLU A 150 3.97 -4.84 -4.80
C GLU A 150 3.79 -5.29 -6.24
N TYR A 151 4.11 -4.39 -7.17
CA TYR A 151 4.07 -4.59 -8.61
C TYR A 151 5.46 -4.30 -9.19
N GLY A 152 6.09 -5.28 -9.84
CA GLY A 152 7.29 -5.05 -10.65
C GLY A 152 6.93 -4.67 -12.08
N VAL A 153 7.93 -4.47 -12.93
CA VAL A 153 7.73 -4.28 -14.38
C VAL A 153 6.90 -5.42 -14.98
N GLY A 154 5.91 -5.10 -15.82
CA GLY A 154 5.03 -6.13 -16.42
C GLY A 154 3.77 -6.44 -15.60
N ASN A 155 3.73 -6.06 -14.32
CA ASN A 155 2.68 -6.46 -13.40
C ASN A 155 1.47 -5.52 -13.45
N SER A 156 0.30 -6.07 -13.15
CA SER A 156 -0.98 -5.37 -13.22
C SER A 156 -2.02 -6.01 -12.27
N ILE A 157 -3.16 -5.35 -12.13
CA ILE A 157 -4.38 -5.95 -11.57
C ILE A 157 -5.52 -5.67 -12.55
N MET A 158 -6.24 -6.72 -12.94
CA MET A 158 -7.37 -6.63 -13.86
C MET A 158 -8.50 -5.76 -13.27
N PRO A 159 -9.40 -5.23 -14.11
CA PRO A 159 -10.59 -4.51 -13.65
C PRO A 159 -11.37 -5.30 -12.61
N HIS A 160 -11.59 -4.71 -11.45
CA HIS A 160 -12.31 -5.32 -10.32
C HIS A 160 -13.01 -4.26 -9.47
N GLN A 161 -13.86 -4.73 -8.56
CA GLN A 161 -14.47 -3.92 -7.50
C GLN A 161 -14.00 -4.42 -6.14
N ASP A 162 -13.95 -3.50 -5.19
CA ASP A 162 -13.75 -3.85 -3.79
C ASP A 162 -15.01 -4.50 -3.21
N GLY A 163 -14.79 -5.48 -2.33
CA GLY A 163 -15.88 -6.29 -1.78
C GLY A 163 -16.86 -5.48 -0.91
N PRO A 164 -18.09 -5.98 -0.73
CA PRO A 164 -19.13 -5.30 0.05
C PRO A 164 -18.86 -5.23 1.57
N ALA A 165 -17.81 -5.90 2.04
CA ALA A 165 -17.40 -5.86 3.44
C ALA A 165 -16.77 -4.52 3.86
N TYR A 166 -16.35 -3.69 2.91
CA TYR A 166 -15.74 -2.39 3.21
C TYR A 166 -16.77 -1.26 3.21
N PHE A 167 -16.54 -0.27 4.08
CA PHE A 167 -17.11 1.05 3.93
C PHE A 167 -16.70 1.60 2.55
N PRO A 168 -17.62 2.18 1.75
CA PRO A 168 -17.41 2.50 0.33
C PRO A 168 -16.51 3.73 0.13
N LEU A 169 -15.32 3.72 0.71
CA LEU A 169 -14.27 4.73 0.59
C LEU A 169 -12.91 4.04 0.65
N VAL A 170 -12.09 4.32 -0.34
CA VAL A 170 -10.75 3.74 -0.49
C VAL A 170 -9.73 4.86 -0.49
N ALA A 171 -8.66 4.69 0.28
CA ALA A 171 -7.47 5.53 0.21
C ALA A 171 -6.27 4.71 -0.28
N ILE A 172 -5.58 5.19 -1.31
CA ILE A 172 -4.41 4.55 -1.89
C ILE A 172 -3.22 5.52 -1.85
N ILE A 173 -2.20 5.17 -1.06
CA ILE A 173 -0.92 5.85 -1.08
C ILE A 173 -0.01 5.11 -2.07
N SER A 174 0.51 5.83 -3.07
CA SER A 174 1.41 5.27 -4.08
C SER A 174 2.85 5.59 -3.74
N THR A 175 3.74 4.59 -3.75
CA THR A 175 5.18 4.77 -3.56
C THR A 175 5.98 3.97 -4.59
N GLY A 176 7.25 4.32 -4.78
CA GLY A 176 8.12 3.66 -5.75
C GLY A 176 7.81 4.10 -7.18
N ALA A 177 7.56 3.15 -8.08
CA ALA A 177 7.24 3.44 -9.48
C ALA A 177 5.82 3.98 -9.68
N GLU A 178 5.64 4.79 -10.73
CA GLU A 178 4.34 5.27 -11.16
C GLU A 178 3.61 4.21 -12.00
N CYS A 179 2.29 4.33 -12.11
CA CYS A 179 1.49 3.47 -13.00
C CYS A 179 0.33 4.26 -13.60
N ARG A 180 -0.41 3.64 -14.50
CA ARG A 180 -1.73 4.11 -14.92
C ARG A 180 -2.79 3.43 -14.07
N VAL A 181 -3.75 4.21 -13.58
CA VAL A 181 -4.98 3.71 -12.96
C VAL A 181 -6.13 3.96 -13.93
N THR A 182 -6.98 2.96 -14.08
CA THR A 182 -8.11 3.01 -15.00
C THR A 182 -9.39 2.73 -14.21
N PHE A 183 -10.44 3.49 -14.52
CA PHE A 183 -11.80 3.28 -14.04
C PHE A 183 -12.71 3.02 -15.25
N GLU A 184 -13.42 1.89 -15.23
CA GLU A 184 -14.33 1.48 -16.29
C GLU A 184 -15.73 1.24 -15.70
N ARG A 185 -16.78 1.76 -16.34
CA ARG A 185 -18.15 1.62 -15.82
C ARG A 185 -18.58 0.14 -15.83
N HIS A 186 -19.14 -0.32 -14.71
CA HIS A 186 -19.63 -1.69 -14.60
C HIS A 186 -20.82 -1.90 -15.56
N ARG A 187 -20.77 -2.95 -16.40
CA ARG A 187 -21.85 -3.23 -17.37
C ARG A 187 -23.21 -3.46 -16.71
N GLU A 188 -23.22 -4.04 -15.51
CA GLU A 188 -24.48 -4.23 -14.76
C GLU A 188 -25.00 -2.94 -14.11
N ALA A 189 -24.21 -1.87 -14.05
CA ALA A 189 -24.71 -0.56 -13.63
C ALA A 189 -25.57 0.10 -14.74
N ASP A 190 -25.47 -0.38 -15.98
CA ASP A 190 -26.30 0.09 -17.11
C ASP A 190 -27.75 -0.40 -16.99
N THR A 191 -27.97 -1.64 -16.54
CA THR A 191 -29.31 -2.25 -16.50
C THR A 191 -30.25 -1.56 -15.49
N LEU A 192 -29.71 -0.95 -14.44
CA LEU A 192 -30.48 -0.16 -13.46
C LEU A 192 -30.77 1.28 -13.93
N THR A 193 -30.07 1.78 -14.95
CA THR A 193 -30.26 3.14 -15.48
C THR A 193 -31.25 3.21 -16.64
N GLU A 194 -31.63 2.06 -17.24
CA GLU A 194 -32.61 2.00 -18.35
C GLU A 194 -34.06 2.35 -17.95
N LEU A 195 -34.37 2.48 -16.65
CA LEU A 195 -35.70 2.88 -16.14
C LEU A 195 -35.84 4.40 -15.89
N GLN A 196 -34.80 5.20 -16.12
CA GLN A 196 -34.84 6.65 -15.94
C GLN A 196 -34.67 7.34 -17.31
N PRO A 197 -35.53 8.32 -17.66
CA PRO A 197 -35.39 9.04 -18.92
C PRO A 197 -34.01 9.69 -18.98
N ALA A 198 -33.39 9.62 -20.17
CA ALA A 198 -32.06 10.13 -20.47
C ALA A 198 -31.93 11.64 -20.17
N ILE A 199 -31.76 11.98 -18.89
CA ILE A 199 -31.08 13.20 -18.50
C ILE A 199 -29.65 13.02 -19.01
N GLN A 200 -29.12 14.06 -19.66
CA GLN A 200 -27.78 14.14 -20.23
C GLN A 200 -26.69 13.99 -19.14
N ASN A 201 -26.62 12.82 -18.51
CA ASN A 201 -25.47 12.44 -17.71
C ASN A 201 -24.35 12.19 -18.70
N ASN A 202 -23.25 12.95 -18.57
CA ASN A 202 -21.96 12.60 -19.15
C ASN A 202 -21.59 11.21 -18.62
N ASP A 203 -22.10 10.17 -19.26
CA ASP A 203 -21.91 8.77 -18.88
C ASP A 203 -20.50 8.35 -19.30
N VAL A 204 -19.53 8.73 -18.47
CA VAL A 204 -18.12 8.47 -18.70
C VAL A 204 -17.90 6.97 -18.57
N ARG A 205 -17.80 6.28 -19.69
CA ARG A 205 -17.60 4.82 -19.70
C ARG A 205 -16.23 4.39 -19.21
N HIS A 206 -15.24 5.25 -19.43
CA HIS A 206 -13.84 4.96 -19.18
C HIS A 206 -13.12 6.25 -18.82
N PHE A 207 -12.28 6.20 -17.80
CA PHE A 207 -11.37 7.27 -17.43
C PHE A 207 -10.10 6.68 -16.84
N ASP A 208 -8.95 7.11 -17.35
CA ASP A 208 -7.66 6.71 -16.84
C ASP A 208 -6.74 7.92 -16.67
N PHE A 209 -5.76 7.77 -15.78
CA PHE A 209 -4.72 8.78 -15.59
C PHE A 209 -3.46 8.19 -14.97
N GLN A 210 -2.36 8.94 -15.10
CA GLN A 210 -1.10 8.59 -14.47
C GLN A 210 -1.19 8.80 -12.95
N LEU A 211 -0.98 7.73 -12.20
CA LEU A 211 -0.88 7.69 -10.75
C LEU A 211 0.60 7.76 -10.36
N LYS A 212 1.03 8.95 -9.95
CA LYS A 212 2.43 9.20 -9.62
C LYS A 212 2.81 8.64 -8.26
N ARG A 213 4.10 8.43 -8.03
CA ARG A 213 4.61 8.13 -6.69
C ARG A 213 4.34 9.31 -5.76
N ARG A 214 4.28 9.02 -4.46
CA ARG A 214 3.96 9.94 -3.37
C ARG A 214 2.56 10.55 -3.40
N SER A 215 1.67 10.11 -4.29
CA SER A 215 0.30 10.62 -4.35
C SER A 215 -0.64 9.88 -3.40
N LEU A 216 -1.74 10.55 -3.03
CA LEU A 216 -2.93 9.94 -2.46
C LEU A 216 -4.05 9.91 -3.51
N LEU A 217 -4.57 8.72 -3.80
CA LEU A 217 -5.80 8.53 -4.57
C LEU A 217 -6.93 8.16 -3.60
N LEU A 218 -8.05 8.87 -3.70
CA LEU A 218 -9.28 8.55 -2.98
C LEU A 218 -10.39 8.25 -3.99
N PHE A 219 -11.20 7.23 -3.71
CA PHE A 219 -12.45 7.05 -4.44
C PHE A 219 -13.54 6.50 -3.53
N THR A 220 -14.77 6.96 -3.75
CA THR A 220 -15.96 6.65 -2.94
C THR A 220 -17.22 6.69 -3.81
N GLY A 221 -18.40 6.56 -3.20
CA GLY A 221 -19.69 6.79 -3.87
C GLY A 221 -19.84 6.04 -5.19
N GLU A 222 -20.07 6.76 -6.28
CA GLU A 222 -20.25 6.14 -7.60
C GLU A 222 -18.99 5.47 -8.12
N ALA A 223 -17.81 6.06 -7.95
CA ALA A 223 -16.55 5.44 -8.34
C ALA A 223 -16.31 4.10 -7.63
N TYR A 224 -16.73 3.96 -6.38
CA TYR A 224 -16.63 2.69 -5.64
C TYR A 224 -17.67 1.66 -6.10
N THR A 225 -18.92 2.09 -6.30
CA THR A 225 -20.07 1.17 -6.46
C THR A 225 -20.40 0.85 -7.91
N ARG A 226 -20.08 1.74 -8.85
CA ARG A 226 -20.50 1.65 -10.27
C ARG A 226 -19.34 1.50 -11.25
N TYR A 227 -18.10 1.63 -10.79
CA TYR A 227 -16.92 1.49 -11.63
C TYR A 227 -16.05 0.33 -11.15
N LEU A 228 -15.51 -0.39 -12.12
CA LEU A 228 -14.36 -1.26 -11.94
C LEU A 228 -13.10 -0.40 -11.96
N HIS A 229 -12.08 -0.81 -11.22
CA HIS A 229 -10.76 -0.18 -11.28
C HIS A 229 -9.65 -1.18 -11.55
N SER A 230 -8.61 -0.74 -12.24
CA SER A 230 -7.42 -1.52 -12.56
C SER A 230 -6.15 -0.69 -12.40
N ILE A 231 -5.03 -1.39 -12.24
CA ILE A 231 -3.70 -0.83 -12.42
C ILE A 231 -3.12 -1.48 -13.65
N ASP A 232 -2.75 -0.66 -14.61
CA ASP A 232 -2.15 -1.12 -15.86
C ASP A 232 -0.65 -1.33 -15.67
N ASN A 233 -0.02 -1.84 -16.72
CA ASN A 233 1.37 -2.31 -16.69
C ASN A 233 2.36 -1.27 -16.10
N VAL A 234 3.05 -1.63 -15.02
CA VAL A 234 4.19 -0.85 -14.50
C VAL A 234 5.32 -0.90 -15.52
N GLU A 235 5.71 0.26 -16.05
CA GLU A 235 6.69 0.34 -17.14
C GLU A 235 8.14 0.21 -16.64
N VAL A 236 8.46 0.83 -15.49
CA VAL A 236 9.83 0.89 -14.96
C VAL A 236 9.82 0.79 -13.44
N GLY A 237 10.73 -0.01 -12.88
CA GLY A 237 10.94 -0.12 -11.44
C GLY A 237 9.90 -0.97 -10.71
N THR A 238 9.76 -0.71 -9.41
CA THR A 238 8.83 -1.42 -8.52
C THR A 238 7.89 -0.42 -7.89
N ARG A 239 6.59 -0.66 -8.01
CA ARG A 239 5.52 0.13 -7.39
C ARG A 239 5.03 -0.57 -6.13
N ILE A 240 4.85 0.21 -5.06
CA ILE A 240 4.17 -0.22 -3.84
C ILE A 240 2.87 0.58 -3.69
N SER A 241 1.78 -0.13 -3.41
CA SER A 241 0.43 0.43 -3.22
C SER A 241 -0.05 0.12 -1.82
N LEU A 242 -0.31 1.13 -1.00
CA LEU A 242 -0.93 0.96 0.30
C LEU A 242 -2.41 1.31 0.17
N THR A 243 -3.26 0.30 0.07
CA THR A 243 -4.72 0.44 0.01
C THR A 243 -5.29 0.34 1.42
N ILE A 244 -5.75 1.47 1.97
CA ILE A 244 -6.19 1.64 3.35
C ILE A 244 -7.71 1.85 3.36
N ARG A 245 -8.42 1.03 4.15
CA ARG A 245 -9.88 0.92 4.14
C ARG A 245 -10.42 0.62 5.54
N HIS A 246 -11.73 0.79 5.70
CA HIS A 246 -12.47 0.34 6.86
C HIS A 246 -13.35 -0.86 6.48
N VAL A 247 -13.13 -2.00 7.13
CA VAL A 247 -14.03 -3.15 7.08
C VAL A 247 -15.17 -2.91 8.07
N ILE A 248 -16.40 -3.03 7.61
CA ILE A 248 -17.60 -2.87 8.43
C ILE A 248 -17.74 -4.12 9.30
N SER A 249 -17.72 -3.94 10.61
CA SER A 249 -18.11 -5.02 11.54
C SER A 249 -19.63 -5.18 11.48
N THR A 250 -20.11 -6.30 10.94
CA THR A 250 -21.51 -6.69 11.14
C THR A 250 -21.66 -7.19 12.57
N SER A 251 -22.29 -6.38 13.43
CA SER A 251 -22.87 -6.91 14.67
C SER A 251 -23.85 -8.01 14.28
N LEU A 252 -23.67 -9.21 14.82
CA LEU A 252 -24.75 -10.18 14.86
C LEU A 252 -25.74 -9.64 15.89
N ASP A 253 -26.76 -8.92 15.42
CA ASP A 253 -27.97 -8.65 16.20
C ASP A 253 -28.77 -9.94 16.40
#